data_AF-A0ABD1EMC2-F1
#
_entry.id   AF-A0ABD1EMC2-F1
#
_cell.length_a   1.000
_cell.length_b   1.000
_cell.length_c   1.000
_cell.angle_alpha   90.00
_cell.angle_beta   90.00
_cell.angle_gamma   90.00
#
_symmetry.space_group_name_H-M   'P 1'
#
loop_
_entity.id
_entity.type
_entity.pdbx_description
1 polymer ?
#
loop_
_entity_poly.entity_id
_entity_poly.type
_entity_poly.pdbx_seq_one_letter_code
_entity_poly.pdbx_strand_id
1 'polypeptide(L)'
;MLKMINSSLLYDKLAKECQKTGNGQALTNFWVALYAEESCSELNRIFVLPKEEYLRKLKQCTEPHIKKLEDCLSETYKFYPKFVNSLAESLINFLYQHMNFKTLTPKSDLVNCLQRIKSVGGIQSNLLSCLKNRFQNETFDFENPDRTAICKLLGQVNDCIRNFVNNTCVADIAVDTVLGNFTLAIEAPCSNITN
;
A
#
# COMPACT_ATOMS: atom_id res chain seq x y z
N MET A 1 -1.56 6.11 2.33
CA MET A 1 -1.96 4.75 2.78
C MET A 1 -0.87 4.11 3.65
N LEU A 2 0.38 4.03 3.19
CA LEU A 2 1.52 3.55 4.00
C LEU A 2 1.81 4.39 5.26
N LYS A 3 1.45 5.68 5.30
CA LYS A 3 1.48 6.50 6.53
C LYS A 3 0.38 6.15 7.56
N MET A 4 -0.65 5.40 7.18
CA MET A 4 -1.78 5.05 8.07
C MET A 4 -1.57 3.73 8.82
N ILE A 5 -0.89 2.78 8.19
CA ILE A 5 -0.20 1.72 8.92
C ILE A 5 0.99 2.42 9.56
N ASN A 6 1.32 2.13 10.82
CA ASN A 6 2.49 2.70 11.46
C ASN A 6 3.75 2.12 10.79
N SER A 7 4.05 2.62 9.59
CA SER A 7 5.10 2.14 8.73
C SER A 7 6.45 2.26 9.42
N SER A 8 6.61 3.24 10.33
CA SER A 8 7.81 3.31 11.16
C SER A 8 7.95 2.08 12.07
N LEU A 9 6.89 1.60 12.72
CA LEU A 9 6.97 0.36 13.52
C LEU A 9 7.35 -0.87 12.68
N LEU A 10 6.83 -0.96 11.45
CA LEU A 10 7.14 -2.08 10.56
C LEU A 10 8.56 -1.99 10.01
N TYR A 11 8.99 -0.79 9.60
CA TYR A 11 10.36 -0.55 9.16
C TYR A 11 11.36 -0.75 10.31
N ASP A 12 11.05 -0.31 11.53
CA ASP A 12 11.88 -0.54 12.70
C ASP A 12 12.04 -2.02 13.01
N LYS A 13 10.99 -2.83 12.79
CA LYS A 13 11.06 -4.29 12.94
C LYS A 13 11.94 -4.93 11.87
N LEU A 14 11.71 -4.59 10.60
CA LEU A 14 12.52 -5.13 9.50
C LEU A 14 13.99 -4.71 9.63
N ALA A 15 14.26 -3.49 10.08
CA ALA A 15 15.59 -2.99 10.38
C ALA A 15 16.26 -3.80 11.51
N LYS A 16 15.54 -4.08 12.61
CA LYS A 16 16.02 -4.92 13.70
C LYS A 16 16.27 -6.35 13.26
N GLU A 17 15.41 -6.92 12.41
CA GLU A 17 15.64 -8.25 11.84
C GLU A 17 16.89 -8.27 10.97
N CYS A 18 17.05 -7.32 10.04
CA CYS A 18 18.27 -7.21 9.23
C CYS A 18 19.53 -6.97 10.07
N GLN A 19 19.42 -6.33 11.23
CA GLN A 19 20.54 -6.20 12.17
C GLN A 19 20.90 -7.53 12.87
N LYS A 20 19.91 -8.40 13.13
CA LYS A 20 20.12 -9.71 13.75
C LYS A 20 20.71 -10.74 12.77
N THR A 21 20.20 -10.77 11.54
CA THR A 21 20.52 -11.81 10.54
C THR A 21 21.54 -11.38 9.51
N GLY A 22 21.73 -10.08 9.30
CA GLY A 22 22.63 -9.55 8.29
C GLY A 22 24.06 -9.30 8.75
N ASN A 23 24.94 -8.98 7.79
CA ASN A 23 26.29 -8.52 8.09
C ASN A 23 26.28 -7.11 8.72
N GLY A 24 27.44 -6.63 9.21
CA GLY A 24 27.54 -5.31 9.87
C GLY A 24 27.07 -4.10 9.03
N GLN A 25 26.84 -4.28 7.72
CA GLN A 25 26.32 -3.24 6.82
C GLN A 25 24.81 -3.38 6.53
N ALA A 26 24.14 -4.43 6.99
CA ALA A 26 22.75 -4.74 6.64
C ALA A 26 21.77 -3.63 7.03
N LEU A 27 21.92 -3.05 8.22
CA LEU A 27 21.09 -1.92 8.65
C LEU A 27 21.32 -0.68 7.77
N THR A 28 22.55 -0.42 7.35
CA THR A 28 22.87 0.69 6.44
C THR A 28 22.24 0.46 5.06
N ASN A 29 22.34 -0.77 4.54
CA ASN A 29 21.73 -1.14 3.27
C ASN A 29 20.20 -1.04 3.28
N PHE A 30 19.57 -1.39 4.41
CA PHE A 30 18.13 -1.24 4.62
C PHE A 30 17.69 0.22 4.49
N TRP A 31 18.34 1.14 5.22
CA TRP A 31 18.00 2.55 5.15
C TRP A 31 18.29 3.15 3.77
N VAL A 32 19.43 2.82 3.17
CA VAL A 32 19.77 3.25 1.80
C VAL A 32 18.70 2.80 0.80
N ALA A 33 18.21 1.56 0.92
CA ALA A 33 17.12 1.06 0.10
C ALA A 33 15.84 1.89 0.26
N LEU A 34 15.41 2.15 1.51
CA LEU A 34 14.20 2.95 1.77
C LEU A 34 14.32 4.39 1.24
N TYR A 35 15.45 5.06 1.47
CA TYR A 35 15.66 6.43 0.98
C TYR A 35 15.75 6.52 -0.54
N ALA A 36 16.32 5.50 -1.19
CA ALA A 36 16.39 5.44 -2.64
C ALA A 36 15.01 5.25 -3.27
N GLU A 37 14.10 4.48 -2.64
CA GLU A 37 12.70 4.38 -3.07
C GLU A 37 11.98 5.73 -2.97
N GLU A 38 12.14 6.44 -1.86
CA GLU A 38 11.55 7.76 -1.66
C GLU A 38 12.05 8.75 -2.73
N SER A 39 13.38 8.84 -2.91
CA SER A 39 14.01 9.69 -3.92
C SER A 39 13.55 9.34 -5.34
N CYS A 40 13.37 8.05 -5.65
CA CYS A 40 12.87 7.62 -6.95
C CYS A 40 11.43 8.08 -7.21
N SER A 41 10.58 8.08 -6.18
CA SER A 41 9.20 8.54 -6.29
C SER A 41 9.09 10.06 -6.50
N GLU A 42 10.02 10.84 -5.93
CA GLU A 42 10.03 12.30 -6.10
C GLU A 42 10.43 12.72 -7.51
N LEU A 43 11.41 12.00 -8.09
CA LEU A 43 11.88 12.23 -9.47
C LEU A 43 10.86 11.73 -10.52
N ASN A 44 10.06 10.73 -10.17
CA ASN A 44 9.09 10.13 -11.06
C ASN A 44 7.68 10.36 -10.50
N ARG A 45 7.13 11.54 -10.72
CA ARG A 45 5.79 11.88 -10.25
C ARG A 45 4.72 11.09 -11.01
N ILE A 46 3.82 10.47 -10.27
CA ILE A 46 2.67 9.74 -10.84
C ILE A 46 1.82 10.70 -11.69
N PHE A 47 1.28 10.19 -12.81
CA PHE A 47 0.53 10.95 -13.83
C PHE A 47 1.32 12.00 -14.65
N VAL A 48 2.60 12.22 -14.35
CA VAL A 48 3.50 13.01 -15.21
C VAL A 48 4.05 12.14 -16.33
N LEU A 49 4.51 10.93 -16.00
CA LEU A 49 4.99 9.95 -16.97
C LEU A 49 3.85 9.04 -17.47
N PRO A 50 3.94 8.50 -18.70
CA PRO A 50 3.10 7.37 -19.13
C PRO A 50 3.22 6.20 -18.17
N LYS A 51 2.15 5.40 -18.04
CA LYS A 51 2.06 4.29 -17.08
C LYS A 51 3.23 3.32 -17.22
N GLU A 52 3.51 2.90 -18.44
CA GLU A 52 4.55 1.92 -18.76
C GLU A 52 5.95 2.46 -18.43
N GLU A 53 6.19 3.74 -18.70
CA GLU A 53 7.45 4.39 -18.34
C GLU A 53 7.61 4.52 -16.82
N TYR A 54 6.53 4.91 -16.13
CA TYR A 54 6.52 5.02 -14.68
C TYR A 54 6.83 3.67 -14.02
N LEU A 55 6.11 2.61 -14.39
CA LEU A 55 6.31 1.26 -13.85
C LEU A 55 7.72 0.74 -14.15
N ARG A 56 8.25 0.99 -15.35
CA ARG A 56 9.62 0.63 -15.70
C ARG A 56 10.64 1.34 -14.81
N LYS A 57 10.49 2.64 -14.57
CA LYS A 57 11.40 3.40 -13.70
C LYS A 57 11.27 2.97 -12.24
N LEU A 58 10.05 2.74 -11.76
CA LEU A 58 9.83 2.19 -10.42
C LEU A 58 10.59 0.87 -10.24
N LYS A 59 10.41 -0.08 -11.17
CA LYS A 59 11.11 -1.37 -11.14
C LYS A 59 12.64 -1.20 -11.16
N GLN A 60 13.16 -0.34 -12.03
CA GLN A 60 14.60 -0.06 -12.10
C GLN A 60 15.16 0.49 -10.78
N CYS A 61 14.36 1.28 -10.06
CA CYS A 61 14.73 1.78 -8.75
C CYS A 61 14.63 0.70 -7.67
N THR A 62 13.53 -0.06 -7.62
CA THR A 62 13.22 -0.94 -6.48
C THR A 62 13.94 -2.29 -6.56
N GLU A 63 14.15 -2.85 -7.75
CA GLU A 63 14.67 -4.23 -7.93
C GLU A 63 16.04 -4.47 -7.27
N PRO A 64 17.04 -3.57 -7.38
CA PRO A 64 18.32 -3.74 -6.67
C PRO A 64 18.17 -3.69 -5.14
N HIS A 65 17.18 -2.96 -4.64
CA HIS A 65 16.93 -2.79 -3.21
C HIS A 65 16.15 -3.97 -2.63
N ILE A 66 15.15 -4.48 -3.35
CA ILE A 66 14.41 -5.69 -3.00
C ILE A 66 15.39 -6.84 -2.71
N LYS A 67 16.34 -7.10 -3.62
CA LYS A 67 17.31 -8.18 -3.43
C LYS A 67 18.17 -7.99 -2.16
N LYS A 68 18.66 -6.76 -1.92
CA LYS A 68 19.45 -6.46 -0.71
C LYS A 68 18.63 -6.63 0.58
N LEU A 69 17.34 -6.29 0.55
CA LEU A 69 16.44 -6.51 1.67
C LEU A 69 16.18 -8.00 1.89
N GLU A 70 15.94 -8.76 0.83
CA GLU A 70 15.78 -10.22 0.91
C GLU A 70 17.02 -10.92 1.48
N ASP A 71 18.23 -10.48 1.10
CA ASP A 71 19.48 -11.03 1.61
C ASP A 71 19.69 -10.74 3.11
N CYS A 72 19.08 -9.68 3.65
CA CYS A 72 19.22 -9.34 5.07
C CYS A 72 18.10 -9.89 5.95
N LEU A 73 16.93 -10.22 5.41
CA LEU A 73 15.77 -10.70 6.17
C LEU A 73 15.83 -12.23 6.41
N SER A 74 15.26 -12.68 7.52
CA SER A 74 15.06 -14.12 7.76
C SER A 74 14.03 -14.72 6.79
N GLU A 75 14.03 -16.05 6.60
CA GLU A 75 13.13 -16.73 5.66
C GLU A 75 11.66 -16.33 5.83
N THR A 76 11.20 -16.15 7.07
CA THR A 76 9.84 -15.70 7.39
C THR A 76 9.51 -14.33 6.81
N TYR A 77 10.49 -13.44 6.63
CA TYR A 77 10.30 -12.07 6.18
C TYR A 77 10.75 -11.81 4.75
N LYS A 78 11.45 -12.75 4.09
CA LYS A 78 11.93 -12.59 2.71
C LYS A 78 10.84 -12.29 1.70
N PHE A 79 9.59 -12.68 1.97
CA PHE A 79 8.47 -12.34 1.08
C PHE A 79 8.13 -10.84 1.08
N TYR A 80 8.46 -10.13 2.16
CA TYR A 80 7.94 -8.79 2.44
C TYR A 80 8.35 -7.74 1.39
N PRO A 81 9.64 -7.63 0.96
CA PRO A 81 10.03 -6.65 -0.04
C PRO A 81 9.30 -6.82 -1.38
N LYS A 82 9.19 -8.07 -1.86
CA LYS A 82 8.42 -8.38 -3.08
C LYS A 82 6.93 -8.10 -2.91
N PHE A 83 6.37 -8.41 -1.75
CA PHE A 83 4.98 -8.14 -1.43
C PHE A 83 4.65 -6.64 -1.51
N VAL A 84 5.47 -5.79 -0.87
CA VAL A 84 5.29 -4.33 -0.90
C VAL A 84 5.41 -3.79 -2.32
N ASN A 85 6.41 -4.24 -3.08
CA ASN A 85 6.56 -3.82 -4.48
C ASN A 85 5.37 -4.24 -5.35
N SER A 86 4.88 -5.48 -5.19
CA SER A 86 3.69 -5.96 -5.90
C SER A 86 2.43 -5.17 -5.53
N LEU A 87 2.26 -4.80 -4.25
CA LEU A 87 1.16 -3.94 -3.81
C LEU A 87 1.26 -2.55 -4.44
N ALA A 88 2.45 -1.95 -4.46
CA ALA A 88 2.68 -0.65 -5.08
C ALA A 88 2.34 -0.69 -6.57
N GLU A 89 2.87 -1.66 -7.33
CA GLU A 89 2.58 -1.83 -8.76
C GLU A 89 1.08 -1.98 -9.03
N SER A 90 0.39 -2.79 -8.23
CA SER A 90 -1.05 -3.00 -8.34
C SER A 90 -1.85 -1.71 -8.10
N LEU A 91 -1.51 -0.96 -7.04
CA LEU A 91 -2.12 0.34 -6.75
C LEU A 91 -1.82 1.37 -7.85
N ILE A 92 -0.62 1.38 -8.42
CA ILE A 92 -0.26 2.28 -9.52
C ILE A 92 -1.08 1.94 -10.76
N ASN A 93 -1.23 0.65 -11.10
CA ASN A 93 -2.07 0.22 -12.21
C ASN A 93 -3.51 0.71 -12.02
N PHE A 94 -4.07 0.52 -10.83
CA PHE A 94 -5.38 1.04 -10.46
C PHE A 94 -5.45 2.57 -10.64
N LEU A 95 -4.46 3.31 -10.14
CA LEU A 95 -4.45 4.77 -10.23
C LEU A 95 -4.45 5.25 -11.69
N TYR A 96 -3.63 4.66 -12.55
CA TYR A 96 -3.59 5.02 -13.97
C TYR A 96 -4.87 4.64 -14.74
N GLN A 97 -5.51 3.52 -14.39
CA GLN A 97 -6.70 3.03 -15.07
C GLN A 97 -7.99 3.74 -14.62
N HIS A 98 -8.10 4.07 -13.34
CA HIS A 98 -9.37 4.49 -12.73
C HIS A 98 -9.32 5.88 -12.09
N MET A 99 -8.14 6.41 -11.81
CA MET A 99 -7.96 7.69 -11.11
C MET A 99 -7.13 8.70 -11.90
N ASN A 100 -7.03 8.54 -13.23
CA ASN A 100 -6.40 9.55 -14.07
C ASN A 100 -7.27 10.82 -14.07
N PHE A 101 -6.97 11.75 -13.16
CA PHE A 101 -7.75 12.98 -12.98
C PHE A 101 -7.84 13.84 -14.25
N LYS A 102 -6.92 13.67 -15.22
CA LYS A 102 -7.00 14.35 -16.52
C LYS A 102 -8.22 13.93 -17.34
N THR A 103 -8.74 12.72 -17.12
CA THR A 103 -9.90 12.18 -17.86
C THR A 103 -11.19 12.24 -17.06
N LEU A 104 -11.14 12.60 -15.77
CA LEU A 104 -12.34 12.73 -14.95
C LEU A 104 -13.07 14.03 -15.27
N THR A 105 -14.34 13.91 -15.64
CA THR A 105 -15.19 15.09 -15.86
C THR A 105 -15.54 15.72 -14.50
N PRO A 106 -15.48 17.06 -14.38
CA PRO A 106 -15.77 17.76 -13.11
C PRO A 106 -17.18 17.52 -12.55
N LYS A 107 -18.11 17.04 -13.39
CA LYS A 107 -19.50 16.73 -13.04
C LYS A 107 -19.77 15.25 -12.76
N SER A 108 -18.73 14.41 -12.74
CA SER A 108 -18.90 12.99 -12.41
C SER A 108 -19.23 12.80 -10.94
N ASP A 109 -20.05 11.80 -10.64
CA ASP A 109 -20.41 11.45 -9.26
C ASP A 109 -19.19 11.03 -8.43
N LEU A 110 -18.16 10.48 -9.09
CA LEU A 110 -16.86 10.23 -8.48
C LEU A 110 -16.18 11.52 -7.98
N VAL A 111 -16.16 12.60 -8.80
CA VAL A 111 -15.60 13.88 -8.37
C VAL A 111 -16.40 14.48 -7.21
N ASN A 112 -17.73 14.40 -7.27
CA ASN A 112 -18.60 14.83 -6.16
C ASN A 112 -18.33 14.03 -4.88
N CYS A 113 -18.19 12.71 -5.00
CA CYS A 113 -17.83 11.82 -3.90
C CYS A 113 -16.48 12.20 -3.28
N LEU A 114 -15.43 12.38 -4.10
CA LEU A 114 -14.11 12.81 -3.64
C LEU A 114 -14.13 14.17 -2.94
N GLN A 115 -14.94 15.12 -3.44
CA GLN A 115 -15.14 16.41 -2.77
C GLN A 115 -15.82 16.24 -1.42
N ARG A 116 -16.86 15.40 -1.30
CA ARG A 116 -17.51 15.11 -0.01
C ARG A 116 -16.54 14.47 0.97
N ILE A 117 -15.80 13.46 0.53
CA ILE A 117 -14.74 12.80 1.30
C ILE A 117 -13.73 13.83 1.83
N LYS A 118 -13.31 14.79 1.00
CA LYS A 118 -12.43 15.89 1.41
C LYS A 118 -13.10 16.81 2.45
N SER A 119 -14.37 17.16 2.25
CA SER A 119 -15.12 18.09 3.11
C SER A 119 -15.47 17.51 4.48
N VAL A 120 -15.75 16.20 4.57
CA VAL A 120 -15.98 15.52 5.86
C VAL A 120 -14.75 15.61 6.76
N GLY A 121 -13.55 15.70 6.17
CA GLY A 121 -12.30 15.66 6.92
C GLY A 121 -12.13 14.34 7.67
N GLY A 122 -11.06 14.21 8.45
CA GLY A 122 -10.95 13.08 9.40
C GLY A 122 -10.97 11.67 8.78
N ILE A 123 -10.68 11.51 7.49
CA ILE A 123 -10.54 10.17 6.86
C ILE A 123 -9.59 9.32 7.68
N GLN A 124 -8.45 9.88 8.06
CA GLN A 124 -7.45 9.18 8.84
C GLN A 124 -8.00 8.75 10.20
N SER A 125 -8.73 9.61 10.93
CA SER A 125 -9.33 9.24 12.21
C SER A 125 -10.44 8.20 12.06
N ASN A 126 -11.26 8.28 11.01
CA ASN A 126 -12.31 7.31 10.73
C ASN A 126 -11.73 5.94 10.37
N LEU A 127 -10.72 5.90 9.51
CA LEU A 127 -10.01 4.67 9.16
C LEU A 127 -9.30 4.07 10.37
N LEU A 128 -8.60 4.89 11.18
CA LEU A 128 -7.95 4.43 12.41
C LEU A 128 -8.97 3.91 13.42
N SER A 129 -10.13 4.56 13.58
CA SER A 129 -11.19 4.08 14.46
C SER A 129 -11.77 2.75 13.98
N CYS A 130 -12.02 2.62 12.67
CA CYS A 130 -12.51 1.38 12.09
C CYS A 130 -11.52 0.23 12.30
N LEU A 131 -10.24 0.48 12.04
CA LEU A 131 -9.17 -0.50 12.26
C LEU A 131 -9.04 -0.85 13.74
N LYS A 132 -9.04 0.13 14.64
CA LYS A 132 -8.97 -0.11 16.10
C LYS A 132 -10.11 -1.01 16.57
N ASN A 133 -11.34 -0.77 16.10
CA ASN A 133 -12.50 -1.60 16.45
C ASN A 133 -12.35 -3.04 15.93
N ARG A 134 -11.74 -3.24 14.76
CA ARG A 134 -11.47 -4.57 14.22
C ARG A 134 -10.34 -5.29 14.98
N PHE A 135 -9.26 -4.58 15.31
CA PHE A 135 -8.14 -5.13 16.07
C PHE A 135 -8.46 -5.40 17.54
N GLN A 136 -9.38 -4.66 18.15
CA GLN A 136 -9.85 -4.99 19.51
C GLN A 136 -10.50 -6.37 19.60
N ASN A 137 -11.01 -6.88 18.48
CA ASN A 137 -11.68 -8.17 18.38
C ASN A 137 -10.78 -9.28 17.84
N GLU A 138 -9.52 -8.97 17.49
CA GLU A 138 -8.61 -9.95 16.89
C GLU A 138 -7.20 -9.84 17.49
N THR A 139 -6.64 -10.96 17.92
CA THR A 139 -5.21 -11.06 18.23
C THR A 139 -4.42 -11.07 16.92
N PHE A 140 -4.18 -9.89 16.36
CA PHE A 140 -3.26 -9.74 15.24
C PHE A 140 -1.83 -9.80 15.79
N ASP A 141 -1.11 -10.87 15.48
CA ASP A 141 0.30 -10.97 15.82
C ASP A 141 1.10 -10.03 14.91
N PHE A 142 1.27 -8.79 15.37
CA PHE A 142 2.16 -7.84 14.73
C PHE A 142 3.63 -8.17 14.95
N GLU A 143 3.98 -9.08 15.87
CA GLU A 143 5.36 -9.46 16.16
C GLU A 143 5.98 -10.24 15.02
N ASN A 144 5.25 -11.18 14.42
CA ASN A 144 5.70 -11.91 13.23
C ASN A 144 4.58 -12.08 12.19
N PRO A 145 4.18 -10.99 11.49
CA PRO A 145 3.12 -11.09 10.50
C PRO A 145 3.62 -11.88 9.30
N ASP A 146 3.11 -13.11 9.14
CA ASP A 146 3.26 -13.85 7.90
C ASP A 146 2.42 -13.18 6.79
N ARG A 147 2.58 -13.69 5.56
CA ARG A 147 1.85 -13.17 4.40
C ARG A 147 0.33 -13.23 4.60
N THR A 148 -0.18 -14.28 5.24
CA THR A 148 -1.62 -14.47 5.50
C THR A 148 -2.15 -13.39 6.43
N ALA A 149 -1.44 -13.08 7.51
CA ALA A 149 -1.76 -12.01 8.44
C ALA A 149 -1.80 -10.67 7.71
N ILE A 150 -0.78 -10.34 6.91
CA ILE A 150 -0.76 -9.09 6.15
C ILE A 150 -1.94 -9.00 5.18
N CYS A 151 -2.28 -10.10 4.50
CA CYS A 151 -3.42 -10.15 3.59
C CYS A 151 -4.76 -9.95 4.30
N LYS A 152 -4.93 -10.57 5.47
CA LYS A 152 -6.10 -10.36 6.32
C LYS A 152 -6.22 -8.88 6.74
N LEU A 153 -5.11 -8.27 7.13
CA LEU A 153 -5.06 -6.85 7.47
C LEU A 153 -5.45 -5.97 6.29
N LEU A 154 -4.92 -6.23 5.09
CA LEU A 154 -5.28 -5.47 3.90
C LEU A 154 -6.77 -5.57 3.57
N GLY A 155 -7.38 -6.75 3.72
CA GLY A 155 -8.82 -6.93 3.60
C GLY A 155 -9.61 -6.08 4.60
N GLN A 156 -9.18 -6.04 5.87
CA GLN A 156 -9.81 -5.19 6.90
C GLN A 156 -9.68 -3.70 6.60
N VAL A 157 -8.51 -3.26 6.13
CA VAL A 157 -8.30 -1.87 5.68
C VAL A 157 -9.23 -1.55 4.52
N ASN A 158 -9.35 -2.45 3.54
CA ASN A 158 -10.22 -2.28 2.39
C ASN A 158 -11.70 -2.16 2.81
N ASP A 159 -12.18 -3.05 3.69
CA ASP A 159 -13.53 -2.95 4.24
C ASP A 159 -13.79 -1.59 4.92
N CYS A 160 -12.83 -1.12 5.71
CA CYS A 160 -12.93 0.18 6.37
C CYS A 160 -13.03 1.34 5.36
N ILE A 161 -12.23 1.30 4.28
CA ILE A 161 -12.28 2.28 3.20
C ILE A 161 -13.64 2.23 2.50
N ARG A 162 -14.10 1.03 2.10
CA ARG A 162 -15.38 0.85 1.42
C ARG A 162 -16.55 1.36 2.26
N ASN A 163 -16.61 0.98 3.54
CA ASN A 163 -17.66 1.44 4.44
C ASN A 163 -17.63 2.97 4.60
N PHE A 164 -16.44 3.57 4.75
CA PHE A 164 -16.32 5.01 4.82
C PHE A 164 -16.83 5.70 3.55
N VAL A 165 -16.45 5.20 2.37
CA VAL A 165 -16.90 5.76 1.10
C VAL A 165 -18.41 5.59 0.91
N ASN A 166 -18.97 4.41 1.20
CA ASN A 166 -20.40 4.14 1.09
C ASN A 166 -21.24 5.01 2.04
N ASN A 167 -20.71 5.34 3.22
CA ASN A 167 -21.38 6.23 4.17
C ASN A 167 -21.26 7.71 3.80
N THR A 168 -20.28 8.08 3.00
CA THR A 168 -19.97 9.49 2.67
C THR A 168 -20.53 9.89 1.29
N CYS A 169 -20.51 8.95 0.36
CA CYS A 169 -20.87 9.17 -1.03
C CYS A 169 -22.28 8.67 -1.33
N VAL A 170 -22.92 9.25 -2.35
CA VAL A 170 -24.18 8.72 -2.86
C VAL A 170 -23.87 7.42 -3.58
N ALA A 171 -24.73 6.40 -3.40
CA ALA A 171 -24.62 5.15 -4.14
C ALA A 171 -24.64 5.43 -5.65
N ASP A 172 -23.59 5.03 -6.32
CA ASP A 172 -23.36 5.29 -7.74
C ASP A 172 -22.50 4.17 -8.34
N ILE A 173 -22.85 3.76 -9.56
CA ILE A 173 -22.19 2.64 -10.24
C ILE A 173 -20.71 2.96 -10.50
N ALA A 174 -20.35 4.21 -10.81
CA ALA A 174 -18.96 4.56 -11.04
C ALA A 174 -18.16 4.53 -9.73
N VAL A 175 -18.72 5.02 -8.63
CA VAL A 175 -18.10 4.90 -7.28
C VAL A 175 -17.91 3.44 -6.90
N ASP A 176 -18.94 2.61 -7.05
CA ASP A 176 -18.88 1.17 -6.74
C ASP A 176 -17.85 0.43 -7.60
N THR A 177 -17.78 0.78 -8.89
CA THR A 177 -16.78 0.23 -9.82
C THR A 177 -15.36 0.61 -9.40
N VAL A 178 -15.12 1.86 -9.00
CA VAL A 178 -13.81 2.29 -8.51
C VAL A 178 -13.45 1.58 -7.21
N LEU A 179 -14.39 1.42 -6.27
CA LEU A 179 -14.16 0.67 -5.03
C LEU A 179 -13.87 -0.82 -5.27
N GLY A 180 -14.57 -1.43 -6.24
CA GLY A 180 -14.32 -2.80 -6.66
C GLY A 180 -12.92 -2.98 -7.24
N ASN A 181 -12.52 -2.12 -8.18
CA ASN A 181 -11.17 -2.17 -8.76
C ASN A 181 -10.08 -1.84 -7.74
N PHE A 182 -10.37 -0.98 -6.77
CA PHE A 182 -9.47 -0.69 -5.66
C PHE A 182 -9.26 -1.91 -4.76
N THR A 183 -10.35 -2.64 -4.47
CA THR A 183 -10.31 -3.91 -3.72
C THR A 183 -9.39 -4.91 -4.42
N LEU A 184 -9.63 -5.13 -5.72
CA LEU A 184 -8.80 -6.01 -6.54
C LEU A 184 -7.33 -5.59 -6.51
N ALA A 185 -7.06 -4.28 -6.57
CA ALA A 185 -5.70 -3.76 -6.53
C ALA A 185 -4.99 -4.02 -5.20
N ILE A 186 -5.68 -3.81 -4.06
CA ILE A 186 -5.13 -4.09 -2.73
C ILE A 186 -4.89 -5.59 -2.52
N GLU A 187 -5.80 -6.43 -3.01
CA GLU A 187 -5.77 -7.87 -2.77
C GLU A 187 -4.90 -8.64 -3.77
N ALA A 188 -4.52 -8.04 -4.90
CA ALA A 188 -3.71 -8.71 -5.93
C ALA A 188 -2.42 -9.37 -5.39
N PRO A 189 -1.63 -8.75 -4.48
CA PRO A 189 -0.45 -9.39 -3.90
C PRO A 189 -0.76 -10.62 -3.04
N CYS A 190 -2.02 -10.80 -2.63
CA CYS A 190 -2.52 -11.92 -1.84
C CYS A 190 -3.05 -13.08 -2.68
N SER A 191 -3.26 -12.91 -3.99
CA SER A 191 -3.81 -13.96 -4.85
C SER A 191 -2.79 -15.04 -5.24
N ASN A 192 -1.48 -14.76 -5.13
CA ASN A 192 -0.40 -15.69 -5.47
C ASN A 192 0.10 -16.50 -4.25
N ILE A 193 -0.79 -16.91 -3.34
CA ILE A 193 -0.45 -17.82 -2.24
C ILE A 193 -0.54 -19.26 -2.78
N THR A 194 0.46 -19.65 -3.56
CA THR A 194 0.75 -21.07 -3.77
C THR A 194 1.71 -21.50 -2.67
N ASN A 195 1.22 -22.38 -1.79
CA ASN A 195 2.00 -23.09 -0.77
C ASN A 195 3.21 -23.82 -1.36
#